data_AF-A0A0G4KAF7-F1
#
_entry.id   AF-A0A0G4KAF7-F1
#
_cell.length_a   1.000
_cell.length_b   1.000
_cell.length_c   1.000
_cell.angle_alpha   90.00
_cell.angle_beta   90.00
_cell.angle_gamma   90.00
#
_symmetry.space_group_name_H-M   'P 1'
#
loop_
_entity.id
_entity.type
_entity.pdbx_description
1 polymer ?
#
loop_
_entity_poly.entity_id
_entity_poly.type
_entity_poly.pdbx_seq_one_letter_code
_entity_poly.pdbx_strand_id
1 'polypeptide(L)' 'MIQLERYFRIYGEATKALRECRYENASYLFNLLLSFFEEDKESIKDYEHLIEVLKKNIEACDILNNNNI' A
#
# COMPACT_ATOMS: atom_id res chain seq x y z
N MET A 1 -9.63 14.05 10.79
CA MET A 1 -9.72 14.73 9.46
C MET A 1 -8.72 14.05 8.57
N ILE A 2 -9.17 13.31 7.56
CA ILE A 2 -8.28 12.51 6.71
C ILE A 2 -7.31 13.41 5.96
N GLN A 3 -6.01 13.07 6.00
CA GLN A 3 -4.98 13.72 5.18
C GLN A 3 -4.88 13.02 3.82
N LEU A 4 -5.88 13.24 2.96
CA LEU A 4 -6.00 12.54 1.68
C LEU A 4 -4.73 12.64 0.81
N GLU A 5 -4.08 13.81 0.81
CA GLU A 5 -2.81 14.05 0.10
C GLU A 5 -1.70 13.10 0.56
N ARG A 6 -1.62 12.82 1.87
CA ARG A 6 -0.63 11.91 2.45
C ARG A 6 -0.82 10.49 1.91
N TYR A 7 -2.07 10.03 1.84
CA TYR A 7 -2.39 8.69 1.34
C TYR A 7 -2.02 8.55 -0.14
N PHE A 8 -2.41 9.53 -0.96
CA PHE A 8 -2.07 9.54 -2.39
C PHE A 8 -0.57 9.59 -2.62
N ARG A 9 0.18 10.34 -1.81
CA ARG A 9 1.63 10.40 -1.88
C ARG A 9 2.26 9.04 -1.62
N ILE A 10 1.88 8.38 -0.52
CA ILE A 10 2.42 7.06 -0.16
C ILE A 10 2.07 6.02 -1.22
N TYR A 11 0.81 6.01 -1.69
CA TYR A 11 0.39 5.09 -2.75
C TYR A 11 1.16 5.33 -4.06
N GLY A 12 1.38 6.60 -4.43
CA GLY A 12 2.19 6.97 -5.59
C GLY A 12 3.65 6.53 -5.48
N GLU A 13 4.24 6.65 -4.30
CA GLU A 13 5.61 6.18 -4.02
C GLU A 13 5.69 4.65 -4.03
N ALA A 14 4.71 3.95 -3.43
CA ALA A 14 4.64 2.49 -3.42
C ALA A 14 4.55 1.92 -4.84
N THR A 15 3.66 2.47 -5.66
CA THR A 15 3.50 2.06 -7.06
C THR A 15 4.71 2.42 -7.93
N LYS A 16 5.41 3.52 -7.63
CA LYS A 16 6.71 3.83 -8.26
C LYS A 16 7.76 2.78 -7.90
N ALA A 17 7.92 2.46 -6.61
CA ALA A 17 8.86 1.44 -6.15
C ALA A 17 8.58 0.07 -6.79
N LEU A 18 7.29 -0.31 -6.89
CA LEU A 18 6.86 -1.54 -7.56
C LEU A 18 7.30 -1.59 -9.04
N ARG A 19 7.11 -0.50 -9.78
CA ARG A 19 7.52 -0.41 -11.20
C ARG A 19 9.04 -0.45 -11.40
N GLU A 20 9.80 -0.03 -10.39
CA GLU A 20 11.26 -0.03 -10.39
C GLU A 20 11.85 -1.33 -9.82
N CYS A 21 11.01 -2.38 -9.64
CA CYS A 21 11.38 -3.66 -9.04
C CYS A 21 11.96 -3.56 -7.62
N ARG A 22 11.67 -2.46 -6.91
CA ARG A 22 12.06 -2.27 -5.50
C ARG A 22 10.97 -2.83 -4.59
N TYR A 23 10.75 -4.15 -4.66
CA TYR A 23 9.57 -4.80 -4.07
C TYR A 23 9.52 -4.71 -2.54
N GLU A 24 10.65 -4.84 -1.85
CA GLU A 24 10.72 -4.65 -0.39
C GLU A 24 10.25 -3.24 0.00
N ASN A 25 10.73 -2.21 -0.70
CA ASN A 25 10.30 -0.82 -0.48
C ASN A 25 8.82 -0.61 -0.81
N ALA A 26 8.32 -1.22 -1.90
CA ALA A 26 6.92 -1.14 -2.28
C ALA A 26 6.03 -1.79 -1.20
N SER A 27 6.39 -2.99 -0.74
CA SER A 27 5.70 -3.73 0.33
C SER A 27 5.67 -2.91 1.63
N TYR A 28 6.80 -2.30 2.02
CA TYR A 28 6.87 -1.40 3.17
C TYR A 28 5.90 -0.21 3.05
N LEU A 29 5.87 0.47 1.90
CA LEU A 29 5.00 1.64 1.69
C LEU A 29 3.51 1.26 1.65
N PHE A 30 3.15 0.11 1.08
CA PHE A 30 1.78 -0.39 1.13
C PHE A 30 1.36 -0.76 2.57
N ASN A 31 2.25 -1.38 3.36
CA ASN A 31 2.00 -1.64 4.78
C ASN A 31 1.83 -0.35 5.59
N LEU A 32 2.63 0.68 5.32
CA LEU A 32 2.50 1.99 5.95
C LEU A 32 1.13 2.63 5.64
N LEU A 33 0.69 2.55 4.37
CA LEU A 33 -0.62 3.05 3.96
C LEU A 33 -1.76 2.28 4.63
N LEU A 34 -1.60 0.96 4.78
CA LEU A 34 -2.57 0.11 5.47
C LEU A 34 -2.74 0.53 6.94
N SER A 35 -1.65 0.85 7.65
CA SER A 35 -1.72 1.35 9.03
C SER A 35 -2.51 2.65 9.13
N PHE A 36 -2.34 3.59 8.19
CA PHE A 36 -3.12 4.82 8.19
C PHE A 36 -4.59 4.61 7.85
N PHE A 37 -4.90 3.66 6.97
CA PHE A 37 -6.29 3.32 6.70
C PHE A 37 -6.98 2.74 7.94
N GLU A 38 -6.29 1.91 8.74
CA GLU A 38 -6.85 1.37 9.98
C GLU A 38 -7.10 2.47 11.03
N GLU A 39 -6.19 3.44 11.13
CA GLU A 39 -6.36 4.62 12.02
C GLU A 39 -7.60 5.45 11.67
N ASP A 40 -7.90 5.59 10.37
CA ASP A 40 -8.97 6.45 9.85
C ASP A 40 -10.20 5.67 9.34
N LYS A 41 -10.34 4.39 9.66
CA LYS A 41 -11.32 3.46 9.06
C LYS A 41 -12.78 3.94 9.09
N GLU A 42 -13.18 4.64 10.15
CA GLU A 42 -14.55 5.14 10.30
C GLU A 42 -14.88 6.28 9.32
N SER A 43 -13.84 6.96 8.82
CA SER A 43 -13.95 8.08 7.89
C SER A 43 -13.74 7.67 6.42
N ILE A 44 -13.27 6.45 6.16
CA ILE A 44 -12.96 5.94 4.83
C ILE A 44 -14.18 5.22 4.26
N LYS A 45 -14.72 5.75 3.16
CA LYS A 45 -15.72 5.03 2.37
C LYS A 45 -15.08 3.84 1.67
N ASP A 46 -15.79 2.71 1.63
CA ASP A 46 -15.34 1.46 0.99
C ASP A 46 -14.04 0.90 1.59
N TYR A 47 -13.82 1.13 2.90
CA TYR A 47 -12.66 0.68 3.67
C TYR A 47 -12.26 -0.77 3.39
N GLU A 48 -13.21 -1.71 3.49
CA GLU A 48 -12.97 -3.15 3.31
C GLU A 48 -12.39 -3.47 1.93
N HIS A 49 -12.87 -2.80 0.88
CA HIS A 49 -12.35 -3.00 -0.46
C HIS A 49 -10.92 -2.45 -0.59
N LEU A 50 -10.67 -1.27 -0.03
CA LEU A 50 -9.37 -0.61 -0.09
C LEU A 50 -8.28 -1.42 0.64
N ILE A 51 -8.57 -1.98 1.82
CA ILE A 51 -7.63 -2.84 2.52
C ILE A 51 -7.36 -4.14 1.78
N GLU A 52 -8.37 -4.72 1.10
CA GLU A 52 -8.21 -5.93 0.29
C GLU A 52 -7.24 -5.67 -0.87
N VAL A 53 -7.39 -4.53 -1.55
CA VAL A 53 -6.48 -4.10 -2.62
C VAL A 53 -5.05 -3.92 -2.08
N LEU A 54 -4.87 -3.29 -0.92
CA LEU A 54 -3.53 -3.12 -0.34
C LEU A 54 -2.90 -4.46 0.04
N LYS A 55 -3.66 -5.37 0.68
CA LYS A 55 -3.17 -6.71 1.04
C LYS A 55 -2.72 -7.51 -0.19
N LYS A 56 -3.49 -7.47 -1.28
CA LYS A 56 -3.10 -8.11 -2.56
C LYS A 56 -1.82 -7.52 -3.15
N ASN A 57 -1.61 -6.21 -3.04
CA ASN A 57 -0.38 -5.58 -3.51
C ASN A 57 0.83 -5.97 -2.64
N ILE A 58 0.67 -6.05 -1.33
CA ILE A 58 1.71 -6.52 -0.40
C ILE A 58 2.10 -7.96 -0.73
N GLU A 59 1.11 -8.85 -0.86
CA GLU A 59 1.33 -10.25 -1.24
C GLU A 59 2.06 -10.36 -2.58
N ALA A 60 1.65 -9.58 -3.58
CA ALA A 60 2.34 -9.54 -4.87
C ALA A 60 3.79 -9.08 -4.75
N CYS A 61 4.08 -8.06 -3.94
CA CYS A 61 5.45 -7.61 -3.68
C CYS A 61 6.29 -8.72 -3.03
N ASP A 62 5.74 -9.41 -2.04
CA ASP A 62 6.45 -10.47 -1.31
C ASP A 62 6.75 -11.66 -2.23
N ILE A 63 5.80 -12.04 -3.10
CA ILE A 63 6.01 -13.07 -4.13
C ILE A 63 7.12 -12.67 -5.10
N LEU A 64 7.10 -11.43 -5.60
CA LEU A 64 8.11 -10.94 -6.56
C LEU A 64 9.49 -10.89 -5.91
N ASN A 65 9.58 -10.44 -4.66
CA ASN A 65 10.82 -10.37 -3.90
C ASN A 65 11.40 -11.77 -3.63
N ASN A 66 10.57 -12.72 -3.20
CA ASN A 66 11.01 -14.09 -2.89
C ASN A 66 11.41 -14.89 -4.14
N ASN A 67 10.89 -14.53 -5.31
CA ASN A 67 11.22 -15.19 -6.58
C ASN A 67 12.42 -14.54 -7.31
N ASN A 68 13.07 -13.52 -6.75
CA ASN A 68 14.16 -12.75 -7.38
C ASN A 68 13.81 -12.27 -8.82
N ILE A 69 12.57 -11.85 -9.03
CA ILE A 69 12.10 -11.29 -10.31
C ILE A 69 12.58 -9.85 -10.47
#